data_AF-A0A3P0N8F6-F1
#
_entry.id   AF-A0A3P0N8F6-F1
#
_cell.length_a   1.000
_cell.length_b   1.000
_cell.length_c   1.000
_cell.angle_alpha   90.00
_cell.angle_beta   90.00
_cell.angle_gamma   90.00
#
_symmetry.space_group_name_H-M   'P 1'
#
loop_
_entity.id
_entity.type
_entity.pdbx_description
1 polymer ?
#
loop_
_entity_poly.entity_id
_entity_poly.type
_entity_poly.pdbx_seq_one_letter_code
_entity_poly.pdbx_strand_id
1 'polypeptide(L)' 'MRAPDLECLVTVTMPFGKYRGRLIADLPGPYLNWLAREGFPRGELGRQLALMHEIDHNGLRDLLAPLRERG' A
#
# COMPACT_ATOMS: atom_id res chain seq x y z
N MET A 1 5.28 14.95 -7.03
CA MET A 1 5.08 13.51 -6.82
C MET A 1 6.01 12.79 -7.78
N ARG A 2 6.93 11.95 -7.30
CA ARG A 2 7.80 11.17 -8.18
C ARG A 2 7.04 9.87 -8.52
N ALA A 3 7.10 9.42 -9.76
CA ALA A 3 6.52 8.16 -10.24
C ALA A 3 6.89 6.85 -9.47
N PRO A 4 7.97 6.74 -8.66
CA PRO A 4 8.32 5.50 -7.95
C PRO A 4 7.29 5.07 -6.90
N ASP A 5 6.49 5.98 -6.36
CA ASP A 5 5.68 5.69 -5.18
C ASP A 5 4.64 4.59 -5.46
N LEU A 6 4.04 4.58 -6.66
CA LEU A 6 3.08 3.57 -7.11
C LEU A 6 3.72 2.20 -7.38
N GLU A 7 4.91 2.18 -8.00
CA GLU A 7 5.66 0.94 -8.25
C GLU A 7 6.12 0.32 -6.92
N CYS A 8 6.48 1.14 -5.94
CA CYS A 8 6.79 0.67 -4.60
C CYS A 8 5.60 -0.01 -3.92
N LEU A 9 4.35 0.42 -4.15
CA LEU A 9 3.19 -0.25 -3.54
C LEU A 9 3.02 -1.71 -3.99
N VAL A 10 3.38 -2.01 -5.24
CA VAL A 10 3.24 -3.34 -5.85
C VAL A 10 4.50 -4.21 -5.72
N THR A 11 5.62 -3.64 -5.29
CA THR A 11 6.90 -4.35 -5.09
C THR A 11 7.30 -4.49 -3.62
N VAL A 12 6.91 -3.53 -2.77
CA VAL A 12 7.24 -3.55 -1.35
C VAL A 12 6.31 -4.51 -0.61
N THR A 13 6.91 -5.45 0.10
CA THR A 13 6.21 -6.30 1.06
C THR A 13 6.12 -5.62 2.42
N MET A 14 5.00 -5.83 3.11
CA MET A 14 4.79 -5.39 4.47
C MET A 14 5.87 -5.99 5.39
N PRO A 15 6.68 -5.17 6.10
CA PRO A 15 7.80 -5.68 6.90
C PRO A 15 7.40 -6.19 8.28
N PHE A 16 6.20 -5.87 8.77
CA PHE A 16 5.70 -6.22 10.09
C PHE A 16 4.18 -6.49 10.12
N GLY A 17 3.66 -6.88 11.29
CA GLY A 17 2.24 -7.11 11.51
C GLY A 17 1.74 -8.46 10.99
N LYS A 18 0.41 -8.63 10.96
CA LYS A 18 -0.26 -9.87 10.55
C LYS A 18 0.01 -10.27 9.10
N TYR A 19 0.22 -9.28 8.23
CA TYR A 19 0.44 -9.48 6.79
C TYR A 19 1.92 -9.36 6.40
N ARG A 20 2.85 -9.59 7.35
CA ARG A 20 4.28 -9.56 7.08
C ARG A 20 4.64 -10.48 5.90
N GLY A 21 5.40 -9.96 4.93
CA GLY A 21 5.81 -10.67 3.72
C GLY A 21 4.78 -10.64 2.58
N ARG A 22 3.61 -10.01 2.77
CA ARG A 22 2.63 -9.76 1.70
C ARG A 22 2.86 -8.39 1.08
N LEU A 23 2.63 -8.24 -0.22
CA LEU A 23 2.72 -6.95 -0.90
C LEU A 23 1.76 -5.92 -0.29
N ILE A 24 2.18 -4.65 -0.25
CA ILE A 24 1.32 -3.55 0.23
C ILE A 24 0.03 -3.47 -0.61
N ALA A 25 0.14 -3.65 -1.93
CA ALA A 25 -1.01 -3.71 -2.84
C ALA A 25 -2.01 -4.85 -2.52
N ASP A 26 -1.55 -5.93 -1.86
CA ASP A 26 -2.37 -7.09 -1.48
C ASP A 26 -2.96 -7.01 -0.07
N LEU A 27 -2.70 -5.92 0.66
CA LEU A 27 -3.25 -5.74 2.00
C LEU A 27 -4.77 -5.54 1.92
N PRO A 28 -5.58 -6.24 2.73
CA PRO A 28 -7.02 -6.06 2.67
C PRO A 28 -7.43 -4.65 3.13
N GLY A 29 -8.41 -4.04 2.44
CA GLY A 29 -8.91 -2.70 2.77
C GLY A 29 -9.29 -2.48 4.26
N PRO A 30 -9.97 -3.44 4.92
CA PRO A 30 -10.23 -3.35 6.36
C PRO A 30 -8.97 -3.21 7.22
N TYR A 31 -7.85 -3.82 6.81
CA TYR A 31 -6.58 -3.71 7.51
C TYR A 31 -5.92 -2.34 7.28
N LEU A 32 -5.98 -1.82 6.05
CA LEU A 32 -5.49 -0.47 5.75
C LEU A 32 -6.28 0.58 6.54
N ASN A 33 -7.61 0.46 6.58
CA ASN A 33 -8.47 1.37 7.35
C ASN A 33 -8.18 1.31 8.85
N TRP A 34 -7.98 0.11 9.41
CA TRP A 34 -7.51 -0.03 10.80
C TRP A 34 -6.14 0.64 11.00
N LEU A 35 -5.20 0.44 10.09
CA LEU A 35 -3.86 1.03 10.18
C LEU A 35 -3.88 2.56 10.08
N ALA A 36 -4.80 3.13 9.29
CA ALA A 36 -5.00 4.57 9.23
C ALA A 36 -5.56 5.14 10.54
N ARG A 37 -6.36 4.36 11.27
CA ARG A 37 -6.89 4.74 12.59
C ARG A 37 -5.81 4.66 13.68
N GLU A 38 -4.95 3.66 13.62
CA GLU A 38 -3.79 3.54 14.54
C GLU A 38 -2.71 4.59 14.23
N GLY A 39 -2.55 4.93 12.95
CA GLY A 39 -1.54 5.85 12.45
C GLY A 39 -0.41 5.13 11.72
N PHE A 40 -0.01 5.69 10.58
CA PHE A 40 1.07 5.14 9.79
C PHE A 40 2.45 5.42 10.42
N PRO A 41 3.41 4.48 10.31
CA PRO A 41 4.77 4.71 10.80
C PRO A 41 5.42 5.90 10.08
N ARG A 42 6.33 6.62 10.74
CA ARG A 42 7.07 7.69 10.05
C ARG A 42 8.06 7.09 9.04
N GLY A 43 8.25 7.79 7.93
CA GLY A 43 9.22 7.43 6.88
C GLY A 43 8.55 7.03 5.57
N GLU A 44 9.31 6.37 4.71
CA GLU A 44 8.87 5.96 3.36
C GLU A 44 7.69 4.97 3.42
N LEU A 45 7.80 3.96 4.29
CA LEU A 45 6.74 2.95 4.46
C LEU A 45 5.39 3.56 4.87
N GLY A 46 5.41 4.57 5.75
CA GLY A 46 4.17 5.25 6.14
C GLY A 46 3.53 6.02 5.02
N ARG A 47 4.33 6.69 4.19
CA ARG A 47 3.84 7.37 2.98
C ARG A 47 3.22 6.38 2.01
N GLN A 48 3.86 5.24 1.81
CA GLN A 48 3.35 4.15 0.96
C GLN A 48 2.02 3.60 1.48
N LEU A 49 1.92 3.36 2.79
CA LEU A 49 0.69 2.86 3.40
C LEU A 49 -0.45 3.89 3.35
N ALA A 50 -0.14 5.16 3.56
CA ALA A 50 -1.10 6.26 3.41
C ALA A 50 -1.59 6.36 1.96
N LEU A 51 -0.68 6.31 0.99
CA LEU A 51 -1.02 6.32 -0.42
C LEU A 51 -1.87 5.10 -0.81
N MET A 52 -1.51 3.91 -0.33
CA MET A 52 -2.29 2.69 -0.57
C MET A 52 -3.70 2.79 0.04
N HIS A 53 -3.82 3.36 1.23
CA HIS A 53 -5.11 3.63 1.84
C HIS A 53 -5.93 4.61 0.98
N GLU A 54 -5.34 5.71 0.51
CA GLU A 54 -6.04 6.65 -0.36
C GLU A 54 -6.53 5.97 -1.65
N ILE A 55 -5.70 5.15 -2.29
CA ILE A 55 -6.06 4.38 -3.48
C ILE A 55 -7.23 3.45 -3.19
N ASP A 56 -7.17 2.70 -2.08
CA ASP A 56 -8.24 1.81 -1.65
C ASP A 56 -9.54 2.56 -1.35
N HIS A 57 -9.46 3.67 -0.60
CA HIS A 57 -10.58 4.51 -0.24
C HIS A 57 -11.29 5.13 -1.45
N ASN A 58 -10.53 5.48 -2.49
CA ASN A 58 -11.05 5.99 -3.75
C ASN A 58 -11.48 4.88 -4.73
N GLY A 59 -11.33 3.60 -4.37
CA GLY A 59 -11.65 2.48 -5.26
C GLY A 59 -10.72 2.36 -6.48
N LEU A 60 -9.53 2.92 -6.41
CA LEU A 60 -8.57 3.00 -7.51
C LEU A 60 -7.59 1.81 -7.55
N ARG A 61 -7.89 0.72 -6.83
CA ARG A 61 -7.03 -0.47 -6.77
C ARG A 61 -6.78 -1.09 -8.15
N ASP A 62 -7.75 -0.99 -9.05
CA ASP A 62 -7.64 -1.51 -10.41
C ASP A 62 -6.53 -0.82 -11.22
N LEU A 63 -6.16 0.41 -10.86
CA LEU A 63 -5.00 1.10 -11.46
C LEU A 63 -3.66 0.43 -11.11
N LEU A 64 -3.61 -0.34 -10.03
CA LEU A 64 -2.43 -1.10 -9.63
C LEU A 64 -2.30 -2.43 -10.41
N ALA A 65 -3.39 -2.95 -11.00
CA ALA A 65 -3.35 -4.19 -11.77
C ALA A 65 -2.31 -4.19 -12.90
N PRO A 66 -2.26 -3.18 -13.80
CA PRO A 66 -1.24 -3.14 -14.86
C PRO A 66 0.19 -2.91 -14.34
N LEU A 67 0.34 -2.37 -13.13
CA LEU A 67 1.66 -2.22 -12.50
C LEU A 67 2.18 -3.54 -11.93
N ARG A 68 1.29 -4.43 -11.48
CA ARG A 68 1.64 -5.78 -11.00
C ARG A 68 2.09 -6.71 -12.11
N GLU A 69 1.55 -6.56 -13.32
CA GLU A 69 1.94 -7.38 -14.48
C GLU A 69 3.33 -7.02 -15.04
N ARG A 70 3.86 -5.85 -14.65
CA ARG A 70 5.19 -5.38 -15.06
C ARG A 70 6.33 -5.74 -14.09
N GLY A 71 5.99 -6.25 -12.90
CA GLY A 71 6.92 -6.58 -11.82
C GLY A 71 7.46 -8.01 -11.87
#